data_AF-A0A833G1X5-F1
#
_entry.id   AF-A0A833G1X5-F1
#
_cell.length_a   1.000
_cell.length_b   1.000
_cell.length_c   1.000
_cell.angle_alpha   90.00
_cell.angle_beta   90.00
_cell.angle_gamma   90.00
#
_symmetry.space_group_name_H-M   'P 1'
#
loop_
_entity.id
_entity.type
_entity.pdbx_description
1 polymer ?
#
loop_
_entity_poly.entity_id
_entity_poly.type
_entity_poly.pdbx_seq_one_letter_code
_entity_poly.pdbx_strand_id
1 'polypeptide(L)'
;MAKYEIDYFEIPATDAGKSSAFFSQVFGFGSLSYGPDYIEIREAGVLGGVNGDASDRPAAPVIGIRTDDIAAAEAAIVAAGR
;
A
#
# COMPACT_ATOMS: atom_id res chain seq x y z
N MET A 1 14.06 7.68 20.20
CA MET A 1 13.91 8.06 18.78
C MET A 1 12.73 7.29 18.24
N ALA A 2 11.87 7.91 17.45
CA ALA A 2 10.76 7.23 16.81
C ALA A 2 11.28 6.07 15.94
N LYS A 3 10.51 4.98 15.88
CA LYS A 3 10.76 3.84 14.99
C LYS A 3 9.99 4.05 13.69
N TYR A 4 10.55 3.58 12.59
CA TYR A 4 9.94 3.65 11.27
C TYR A 4 10.02 2.28 10.61
N GLU A 5 8.91 1.83 10.03
CA GLU A 5 8.78 0.55 9.35
C GLU A 5 7.92 0.72 8.10
N ILE A 6 8.34 0.12 6.98
CA ILE A 6 7.47 -0.02 5.82
C ILE A 6 6.46 -1.10 6.16
N ASP A 7 5.21 -0.69 6.35
CA ASP A 7 4.15 -1.57 6.87
C ASP A 7 2.99 -1.69 5.88
N TYR A 8 3.05 -0.96 4.77
CA TYR A 8 2.07 -1.06 3.69
C TYR A 8 2.69 -0.70 2.34
N PHE A 9 2.16 -1.27 1.27
CA PHE A 9 2.40 -0.79 -0.10
C PHE A 9 1.09 -0.72 -0.88
N GLU A 10 0.96 0.23 -1.80
CA GLU A 10 -0.17 0.24 -2.73
C GLU A 10 0.32 0.37 -4.17
N ILE A 11 -0.24 -0.45 -5.06
CA ILE A 11 0.12 -0.49 -6.47
C ILE A 11 -1.08 0.00 -7.29
N PRO A 12 -0.89 0.99 -8.18
CA PRO A 12 -1.93 1.37 -9.12
C PRO A 12 -2.10 0.30 -10.21
N ALA A 13 -3.33 -0.10 -10.51
CA ALA A 13 -3.68 -0.97 -11.63
C ALA A 13 -4.86 -0.42 -12.44
N THR A 14 -4.95 -0.74 -13.73
CA THR A 14 -6.17 -0.47 -14.54
C THR A 14 -7.30 -1.46 -14.31
N ASP A 15 -6.98 -2.60 -13.70
CA ASP A 15 -7.91 -3.67 -13.38
C ASP A 15 -7.39 -4.36 -12.10
N ALA A 16 -7.98 -4.02 -10.96
CA ALA A 16 -7.51 -4.51 -9.66
C ALA A 16 -7.66 -6.03 -9.54
N GLY A 17 -8.75 -6.58 -10.08
CA GLY A 17 -9.04 -8.01 -10.10
C GLY A 17 -7.99 -8.81 -10.86
N LYS A 18 -7.64 -8.42 -12.10
CA LYS A 18 -6.60 -9.10 -12.89
C LYS A 18 -5.22 -9.03 -12.22
N SER A 19 -4.86 -7.88 -11.68
CA SER A 19 -3.58 -7.71 -10.98
C SER A 19 -3.50 -8.58 -9.72
N SER A 20 -4.55 -8.59 -8.89
CA SER A 20 -4.58 -9.46 -7.70
C SER A 20 -4.56 -10.94 -8.07
N ALA A 21 -5.31 -11.34 -9.11
CA ALA A 21 -5.31 -12.73 -9.59
C ALA A 21 -3.91 -13.16 -10.07
N PHE A 22 -3.20 -12.28 -10.77
CA PHE A 22 -1.81 -12.52 -11.16
C PHE A 22 -0.92 -12.74 -9.93
N PHE A 23 -1.01 -11.88 -8.92
CA PHE A 23 -0.19 -12.02 -7.70
C PHE A 23 -0.50 -13.32 -6.95
N SER A 24 -1.77 -13.67 -6.80
CA SER A 24 -2.18 -14.95 -6.20
C SER A 24 -1.68 -16.15 -7.00
N GLN A 25 -1.77 -16.11 -8.35
CA GLN A 25 -1.35 -17.23 -9.19
C GLN A 25 0.16 -17.44 -9.21
N VAL A 26 0.95 -16.37 -9.31
CA VAL A 26 2.40 -16.46 -9.49
C VAL A 26 3.14 -16.59 -8.15
N PHE A 27 2.68 -15.88 -7.13
CA PHE A 27 3.39 -15.79 -5.85
C PHE A 27 2.66 -16.44 -4.68
N GLY A 28 1.41 -16.88 -4.87
CA GLY A 28 0.61 -17.49 -3.81
C GLY A 28 0.07 -16.49 -2.79
N PHE A 29 0.07 -15.18 -3.10
CA PHE A 29 -0.43 -14.16 -2.18
C PHE A 29 -1.94 -14.26 -1.97
N GLY A 30 -2.38 -14.09 -0.73
CA GLY A 30 -3.78 -13.93 -0.38
C GLY A 30 -4.35 -12.60 -0.89
N SER A 31 -5.68 -12.52 -0.99
CA SER A 31 -6.35 -11.27 -1.33
C SER A 31 -7.68 -11.10 -0.59
N LEU A 32 -8.04 -9.84 -0.33
CA LEU A 32 -9.37 -9.46 0.17
C LEU A 32 -9.89 -8.26 -0.60
N SER A 33 -11.03 -8.42 -1.28
CA SER A 33 -11.68 -7.33 -2.02
C SER A 33 -12.54 -6.48 -1.09
N TYR A 34 -12.45 -5.15 -1.26
CA TYR A 34 -13.28 -4.15 -0.57
C TYR A 34 -14.27 -3.45 -1.52
N GLY A 35 -14.44 -4.01 -2.73
CA GLY A 35 -15.21 -3.41 -3.80
C GLY A 35 -14.64 -3.78 -5.17
N PRO A 36 -15.18 -3.20 -6.25
CA PRO A 36 -14.74 -3.52 -7.62
C PRO A 36 -13.30 -3.08 -7.88
N ASP A 37 -12.87 -1.98 -7.26
CA ASP A 37 -11.65 -1.27 -7.63
C ASP A 37 -10.57 -1.30 -6.54
N TYR A 38 -10.83 -1.85 -5.35
CA TYR A 38 -9.82 -1.98 -4.30
C TYR A 38 -9.71 -3.40 -3.77
N ILE A 39 -8.49 -3.95 -3.84
CA ILE A 39 -8.17 -5.29 -3.35
C ILE A 39 -6.92 -5.23 -2.49
N GLU A 40 -7.01 -5.68 -1.25
CA GLU A 40 -5.86 -5.86 -0.37
C GLU A 40 -5.10 -7.13 -0.75
N ILE A 41 -3.78 -7.03 -0.84
CA ILE A 41 -2.82 -8.13 -0.96
C ILE A 41 -2.40 -8.54 0.46
N ARG A 42 -2.46 -9.85 0.73
CA ARG A 42 -2.10 -10.48 2.00
C ARG A 42 -0.96 -11.47 1.80
N GLU A 43 -0.26 -11.77 2.88
CA GLU A 43 0.78 -12.82 2.92
C GLU A 43 2.01 -12.52 2.02
N ALA A 44 2.17 -11.27 1.57
CA ALA A 44 3.31 -10.82 0.77
C ALA A 44 4.54 -10.40 1.60
N GLY A 45 4.55 -10.70 2.90
CA GLY A 45 5.55 -10.24 3.87
C GLY A 45 5.22 -8.88 4.51
N VAL A 46 4.49 -8.04 3.80
CA VAL A 46 3.87 -6.79 4.28
C VAL A 46 2.46 -6.69 3.67
N LEU A 47 1.54 -6.00 4.33
CA LEU A 47 0.21 -5.75 3.75
C LEU A 47 0.34 -4.83 2.54
N GLY A 48 -0.57 -4.99 1.58
CA GLY A 48 -0.63 -4.03 0.49
C GLY A 48 -1.97 -3.95 -0.19
N GLY A 49 -2.05 -3.09 -1.19
CA GLY A 49 -3.28 -2.79 -1.92
C GLY A 49 -3.04 -2.73 -3.42
N VAL A 50 -4.07 -3.09 -4.17
CA VAL A 50 -4.20 -2.77 -5.58
C VAL A 50 -5.36 -1.81 -5.74
N ASN A 51 -5.06 -0.61 -6.20
CA ASN A 51 -6.05 0.44 -6.42
C ASN A 51 -6.32 0.60 -7.92
N GLY A 52 -7.56 0.32 -8.30
CA GLY A 52 -8.13 0.36 -9.64
C GLY A 52 -8.89 1.63 -9.98
N ASP A 53 -9.25 2.43 -8.96
CA ASP A 53 -10.17 3.55 -9.10
C ASP A 53 -9.53 4.67 -9.92
N ALA A 54 -10.02 4.92 -11.14
CA ALA A 54 -9.43 5.93 -12.01
C ALA A 54 -9.48 7.36 -11.43
N SER A 55 -10.34 7.62 -10.44
CA SER A 55 -10.48 8.93 -9.79
C SER A 55 -9.57 9.13 -8.58
N ASP A 56 -9.09 8.04 -7.95
CA ASP A 56 -8.32 8.08 -6.70
C ASP A 56 -6.99 7.29 -6.75
N ARG A 57 -6.76 6.51 -7.82
CA ARG A 57 -5.57 5.68 -7.97
C ARG A 57 -4.29 6.54 -8.05
N PRO A 58 -3.22 6.18 -7.30
CA PRO A 58 -1.98 6.95 -7.33
C PRO A 58 -1.26 6.83 -8.69
N ALA A 59 -0.47 7.85 -9.05
CA ALA A 59 0.28 7.85 -10.30
C ALA A 59 1.47 6.86 -10.32
N ALA A 60 1.91 6.41 -9.15
CA ALA A 60 3.01 5.47 -8.95
C ALA A 60 2.74 4.62 -7.70
N PRO A 61 3.45 3.49 -7.49
CA PRO A 61 3.37 2.77 -6.23
C PRO A 61 3.70 3.67 -5.04
N VAL A 62 2.94 3.54 -3.97
CA VAL A 62 3.16 4.26 -2.71
C VAL A 62 3.47 3.27 -1.59
N ILE A 63 4.14 3.75 -0.54
CA ILE A 63 4.42 2.99 0.67
C ILE A 63 3.79 3.69 1.88
N GLY A 64 3.28 2.89 2.82
CA GLY A 64 2.89 3.35 4.14
C GLY A 64 4.06 3.13 5.11
N ILE A 65 4.43 4.19 5.83
CA ILE A 65 5.42 4.13 6.90
C ILE A 65 4.68 4.14 8.23
N ARG A 66 4.77 3.05 8.99
CA ARG A 66 4.28 2.99 10.37
C ARG A 66 5.34 3.55 11.31
N THR A 67 4.86 4.25 12.33
CA THR A 67 5.68 4.76 13.43
C THR A 67 4.98 4.55 14.78
N ASP A 68 5.77 4.51 15.85
CA ASP A 68 5.28 4.51 17.23
C ASP A 68 5.03 5.93 17.78
N ASP A 69 5.43 6.98 17.07
CA ASP A 69 5.25 8.37 17.46
C ASP A 69 4.99 9.27 16.23
N ILE A 70 3.70 9.48 15.92
CA ILE A 70 3.30 10.25 14.73
C ILE A 70 3.68 11.73 14.83
N ALA A 71 3.71 12.31 16.04
CA ALA A 71 4.07 13.70 16.25
C ALA A 71 5.58 13.92 16.02
N ALA A 72 6.42 12.98 16.50
CA ALA A 72 7.85 13.02 16.23
C ALA A 72 8.15 12.81 14.73
N ALA A 73 7.39 11.95 14.05
CA ALA A 73 7.51 11.72 12.62
C ALA A 73 7.18 12.99 11.82
N GLU A 74 6.05 13.64 12.12
CA GLU A 74 5.65 14.90 11.49
C GLU A 74 6.73 15.98 11.66
N ALA A 75 7.21 16.19 12.89
CA ALA A 75 8.26 17.16 13.17
C ALA A 75 9.54 16.88 12.37
N ALA A 76 9.94 15.61 12.24
CA ALA A 76 11.10 15.20 11.46
C ALA A 76 10.92 15.45 9.95
N ILE A 77 9.72 15.19 9.40
CA ILE A 77 9.39 15.44 7.99
C ILE A 77 9.44 16.95 7.69
N VAL A 78 8.78 17.77 8.51
CA VAL A 78 8.77 19.24 8.35
C VAL A 78 10.19 19.80 8.45
N ALA A 79 10.99 19.32 9.40
CA ALA A 79 12.38 19.72 9.54
C ALA A 79 13.24 19.36 8.32
N ALA A 80 12.89 18.29 7.58
CA ALA A 80 13.55 17.89 6.34
C ALA A 80 13.06 18.66 5.10
N GLY A 81 12.06 19.54 5.23
CA GLY A 81 11.58 20.42 4.16
C GLY A 81 10.54 19.78 3.24
N ARG A 82 9.76 18.82 3.75
CA ARG A 82 8.57 18.28 3.09
C ARG A 82 7.34 18.42 3.97
#